data_AF-A0A914G599-F1
#
_entry.id   AF-A0A914G599-F1
#
_cell.length_a   1.000
_cell.length_b   1.000
_cell.length_c   1.000
_cell.angle_alpha   90.00
_cell.angle_beta   90.00
_cell.angle_gamma   90.00
#
_symmetry.space_group_name_H-M   'P 1'
#
loop_
_entity.id
_entity.type
_entity.pdbx_description
1 polymer ?
#
loop_
_entity_poly.entity_id
_entity_poly.type
_entity_poly.pdbx_seq_one_letter_code
_entity_poly.pdbx_strand_id
1 'polypeptide(L)' 'MASVPPGDIVTQPGTKVVFNAPYDDKHTYHIKIINSGGHRIGWAIKTTNMKRLGVDPPCG' A
#
# COMPACT_ATOMS: atom_id res chain seq x y z
N MET A 1 11.75 29.13 3.51
CA MET A 1 10.58 28.35 3.05
C MET A 1 10.27 27.33 4.11
N ALA A 2 9.05 27.34 4.67
CA ALA A 2 8.67 26.37 5.70
C ALA A 2 8.46 24.98 5.07
N SER A 3 8.84 23.92 5.79
CA SER A 3 8.56 22.54 5.38
C SER A 3 7.05 22.30 5.46
N VAL A 4 6.44 21.85 4.36
CA VAL A 4 5.02 21.48 4.32
C VAL A 4 4.90 20.01 4.73
N PRO A 5 4.10 19.67 5.75
CA PRO A 5 3.92 18.29 6.14
C PRO A 5 3.26 17.47 5.01
N PRO A 6 3.53 16.16 4.92
CA PRO A 6 2.82 15.29 4.00
C PRO A 6 1.31 15.31 4.26
N GLY A 7 0.52 15.32 3.19
CA GLY A 7 -0.93 15.13 3.28
C GLY A 7 -1.30 13.66 3.45
N ASP A 8 -2.55 13.40 3.81
CA ASP A 8 -3.09 12.04 3.90
C ASP A 8 -3.15 11.36 2.53
N ILE A 9 -3.11 10.03 2.56
CA ILE A 9 -3.34 9.18 1.39
C ILE A 9 -4.68 8.47 1.51
N VAL A 10 -5.32 8.21 0.36
CA VAL A 10 -6.52 7.38 0.30
C VAL A 10 -6.12 6.00 -0.19
N THR A 11 -6.53 4.97 0.56
CA THR A 11 -6.32 3.56 0.22
C THR A 11 -7.63 2.88 -0.13
N GLN A 12 -7.59 1.95 -1.08
CA GLN A 12 -8.70 1.04 -1.37
C GLN A 12 -8.14 -0.39 -1.43
N PRO A 13 -8.49 -1.26 -0.47
CA PRO A 13 -9.43 -1.04 0.63
C PRO A 13 -8.88 -0.09 1.72
N GLY A 14 -9.77 0.59 2.44
CA GLY A 14 -9.40 1.72 3.31
C GLY A 14 -8.63 1.34 4.58
N THR A 15 -9.02 0.27 5.27
CA THR A 15 -8.46 -0.07 6.59
C THR A 15 -7.98 -1.51 6.72
N LYS A 16 -8.55 -2.42 5.93
CA LYS A 16 -8.20 -3.85 5.96
C LYS A 16 -8.33 -4.49 4.59
N VAL A 17 -7.46 -5.44 4.31
CA VAL A 17 -7.55 -6.36 3.16
C VAL A 17 -7.94 -7.73 3.70
N VAL A 18 -8.90 -8.39 3.08
CA VAL A 18 -9.29 -9.77 3.39
C VAL A 18 -8.83 -10.66 2.25
N PHE A 19 -7.96 -11.62 2.54
CA PHE A 19 -7.58 -12.67 1.61
C PHE A 19 -8.57 -13.83 1.77
N ASN A 20 -9.40 -14.07 0.76
CA ASN A 20 -10.37 -15.16 0.79
C ASN A 20 -9.77 -16.46 0.27
N ALA A 21 -10.31 -17.57 0.75
CA ALA A 21 -10.03 -18.90 0.21
C ALA A 21 -10.45 -19.01 -1.27
N PRO A 22 -9.85 -19.93 -2.05
CA PRO A 22 -8.90 -20.97 -1.63
C PRO A 22 -7.45 -20.45 -1.45
N TYR A 23 -6.58 -21.24 -0.81
CA TYR A 23 -5.19 -20.87 -0.47
C TYR A 23 -4.14 -21.84 -1.03
N ASP A 24 -4.56 -22.69 -1.97
CA ASP A 24 -3.73 -23.68 -2.65
C ASP A 24 -2.86 -23.07 -3.75
N ASP A 25 -3.25 -21.92 -4.31
CA ASP A 25 -2.46 -21.14 -5.25
C ASP A 25 -2.17 -19.70 -4.76
N LYS A 26 -1.19 -19.05 -5.39
CA LYS A 26 -0.84 -17.66 -5.14
C LYS A 26 -1.93 -16.72 -5.66
N HIS A 27 -2.53 -15.98 -4.74
CA HIS A 27 -3.48 -14.93 -5.08
C HIS A 27 -2.84 -13.55 -4.99
N THR A 28 -2.92 -12.78 -6.09
CA THR A 28 -2.45 -11.40 -6.14
C THR A 28 -3.64 -10.46 -6.04
N TYR A 29 -3.67 -9.65 -4.98
CA TYR A 29 -4.69 -8.63 -4.76
C TYR A 29 -4.14 -7.26 -5.15
N HIS A 30 -5.00 -6.40 -5.70
CA HIS A 30 -4.63 -5.04 -6.10
C HIS A 30 -5.14 -4.05 -5.07
N ILE A 31 -4.25 -3.17 -4.60
CA ILE A 31 -4.56 -2.08 -3.68
C ILE A 31 -4.39 -0.77 -4.43
N LYS A 32 -5.39 0.10 -4.38
CA LYS A 32 -5.28 1.45 -4.92
C LYS A 32 -4.75 2.37 -3.83
N ILE A 33 -3.70 3.13 -4.14
CA ILE A 33 -3.14 4.17 -3.26
C ILE A 33 -3.19 5.49 -4.02
N ILE A 34 -3.77 6.52 -3.41
CA ILE A 34 -3.95 7.85 -4.03
C ILE A 34 -3.33 8.88 -3.10
N ASN A 35 -2.35 9.64 -3.63
CA ASN A 35 -1.86 10.84 -2.96
C ASN A 35 -2.91 11.95 -3.12
N SER A 36 -3.57 12.31 -2.02
CA SER A 36 -4.54 13.41 -2.00
C SER A 36 -3.93 14.77 -1.67
N GLY A 37 -2.63 14.81 -1.35
CA GLY A 37 -1.87 16.03 -1.09
C GLY A 37 -1.44 16.76 -2.36
N GLY A 38 -1.03 18.02 -2.20
CA GLY A 38 -0.60 18.88 -3.32
C GLY A 38 0.86 18.71 -3.77
N HIS A 39 1.63 17.84 -3.12
CA HIS A 39 3.06 17.63 -3.41
C HIS A 39 3.36 16.14 -3.59
N ARG A 40 4.44 15.83 -4.32
CA ARG A 40 4.93 14.46 -4.45
C ARG A 40 5.38 13.93 -3.09
N ILE A 41 5.08 12.66 -2.84
CA ILE A 41 5.51 11.94 -1.64
C ILE A 41 6.39 10.75 -2.03
N GLY A 42 7.34 10.41 -1.17
CA GLY A 42 7.99 9.10 -1.21
C GLY A 42 7.18 8.12 -0.35
N TRP A 43 7.04 6.88 -0.82
CA TRP A 43 6.26 5.85 -0.13
C TRP A 43 7.00 4.50 -0.12
N ALA A 44 6.70 3.67 0.89
CA ALA A 44 7.24 2.32 1.02
C ALA A 44 6.23 1.42 1.72
N ILE A 45 6.14 0.16 1.30
CA ILE A 45 5.25 -0.85 1.88
C ILE A 45 6.07 -1.85 2.69
N LYS A 46 5.59 -2.17 3.90
CA LYS A 46 6.16 -3.20 4.76
C LYS A 46 5.13 -4.27 5.04
N THR A 47 5.56 -5.53 5.03
CA THR A 47 4.73 -6.67 5.42
C THR A 47 5.31 -7.31 6.68
N THR A 48 4.46 -7.93 7.49
CA THR A 48 4.88 -8.63 8.72
C THR A 48 5.57 -9.96 8.44
N ASN A 49 5.38 -10.53 7.24
CA ASN A 49 6.00 -11.77 6.79
C ASN A 49 6.40 -11.67 5.31
N MET A 50 7.64 -11.27 5.05
CA MET A 50 8.18 -11.06 3.71
C MET A 50 8.34 -12.35 2.88
N LYS A 51 8.39 -13.53 3.53
CA LYS A 51 8.45 -14.82 2.82
C LYS A 51 7.10 -15.23 2.25
N ARG A 52 6.01 -14.81 2.90
CA ARG A 52 4.63 -15.16 2.51
C ARG A 52 3.95 -14.06 1.70
N LEU A 53 4.24 -12.80 1.99
CA LEU A 53 3.57 -11.64 1.40
C LEU A 53 4.57 -10.84 0.57
N GLY A 54 4.33 -10.76 -0.73
CA GLY A 54 5.04 -9.87 -1.65
C GLY A 54 4.19 -8.67 -2.05
N VAL A 55 4.82 -7.51 -2.22
CA VAL A 55 4.19 -6.28 -2.73
C VAL A 55 5.08 -5.70 -3.81
N ASP A 56 4.48 -5.36 -4.95
CA ASP A 56 5.16 -4.78 -6.09
C ASP A 56 4.29 -3.65 -6.70
N PRO A 57 4.81 -2.42 -6.86
CA PRO A 57 6.13 -1.97 -6.42
C PRO A 57 6.24 -1.87 -4.89
N PRO A 58 7.44 -2.10 -4.30
CA PRO A 58 7.64 -2.02 -2.85
C PRO A 58 7.81 -0.59 -2.32
N CYS A 59 8.23 0.35 -3.17
CA CYS A 59 8.42 1.77 -2.87
C CYS A 59 8.42 2.64 -4.15
N GLY A 60 8.29 3.96 -3.99
CA GLY A 60 8.38 4.93 -5.08
C GLY A 60 8.08 6.37 -4.68
#